data_AF-A0A7D9LHP2-F1
#
_entry.id   AF-A0A7D9LHP2-F1
#
_cell.length_a   1.000
_cell.length_b   1.000
_cell.length_c   1.000
_cell.angle_alpha   90.00
_cell.angle_beta   90.00
_cell.angle_gamma   90.00
#
_symmetry.space_group_name_H-M   'P 1'
#
loop_
_entity.id
_entity.type
_entity.pdbx_description
1 polymer ?
#
loop_
_entity_poly.entity_id
_entity_poly.type
_entity_poly.pdbx_seq_one_letter_code
_entity_poly.pdbx_strand_id
1 'polypeptide(L)'
;MHIAIRQRRVKSEYKPWLTNEIKQMSYRRDYLKKQSIKLRSAYYDKAYKRCKNKLNNLIKETKQEYFRDKLSNAKNSKESWRTINVLLNKKPKTSEVKELDINGQLITDNDKIADAFNQYFSTIGSTLSDKIT
;
A
#
# COMPACT_ATOMS: atom_id res chain seq x y z
N MET A 1 39.68 -1.60 14.17
CA MET A 1 38.30 -1.28 14.64
C MET A 1 37.32 -1.66 13.54
N HIS A 2 36.47 -2.67 13.74
CA HIS A 2 35.39 -2.98 12.79
C HIS A 2 34.09 -2.35 13.30
N ILE A 3 33.49 -1.45 12.51
CA ILE A 3 32.20 -0.83 12.80
C ILE A 3 31.13 -1.62 12.05
N ALA A 4 30.14 -2.16 12.78
CA ALA A 4 29.04 -2.90 12.17
C ALA A 4 28.12 -1.97 11.37
N ILE A 5 27.93 -2.28 10.08
CA ILE A 5 26.99 -1.56 9.21
C ILE A 5 25.58 -2.06 9.51
N ARG A 6 24.76 -1.19 10.09
CA ARG A 6 23.36 -1.50 10.39
C ARG A 6 22.49 -1.26 9.16
N GLN A 7 22.09 -2.33 8.48
CA GLN A 7 21.11 -2.23 7.41
C GLN A 7 19.71 -1.94 7.99
N ARG A 8 19.05 -0.89 7.49
CA ARG A 8 17.69 -0.52 7.88
C ARG A 8 16.80 -0.51 6.64
N ARG A 9 15.73 -1.31 6.67
CA ARG A 9 14.69 -1.26 5.64
C ARG A 9 13.95 0.08 5.71
N VAL A 10 14.16 0.92 4.71
CA VAL A 10 13.35 2.14 4.52
C VAL A 10 11.99 1.71 4.00
N LYS A 11 10.91 2.02 4.73
CA LYS A 11 9.55 1.86 4.19
C LYS A 11 9.35 2.97 3.17
N SER A 12 9.22 2.63 1.88
CA SER A 12 9.12 3.62 0.80
C SER A 12 7.75 4.30 0.69
N GLU A 13 6.74 3.83 1.42
CA GLU A 13 5.39 4.41 1.35
C GLU A 13 5.28 5.66 2.23
N TYR A 14 5.44 6.81 1.58
CA TYR A 14 4.97 8.10 2.10
C TYR A 14 3.47 8.01 2.40
N LYS A 15 3.07 8.37 3.62
CA LYS A 15 1.67 8.41 4.05
C LYS A 15 1.22 9.87 4.07
N PRO A 16 0.39 10.32 3.11
CA PRO A 16 0.05 11.74 2.99
C PRO A 16 -0.67 12.32 4.21
N TRP A 17 -1.39 11.49 4.96
CA TRP A 17 -2.08 11.89 6.19
C TRP A 17 -1.15 12.07 7.40
N LEU A 18 0.17 11.79 7.29
CA LEU A 18 1.14 12.06 8.37
C LEU A 18 1.74 13.46 8.21
N THR A 19 1.02 14.46 8.69
CA THR A 19 1.39 15.87 8.60
C THR A 19 2.57 16.24 9.52
N ASN A 20 3.15 17.43 9.28
CA ASN A 20 4.18 18.00 10.17
C ASN A 20 3.68 18.18 11.61
N GLU A 21 2.40 18.49 11.80
CA GLU A 21 1.78 18.59 13.12
C GLU A 21 1.81 17.25 13.86
N ILE A 22 1.41 16.16 13.20
CA ILE A 22 1.48 14.81 13.76
C ILE A 22 2.92 14.46 14.14
N LYS A 23 3.89 14.85 13.31
CA LYS A 23 5.31 14.66 13.58
C LYS A 23 5.76 15.42 14.85
N GLN A 24 5.42 16.70 14.97
CA GLN A 24 5.73 17.51 16.15
C GLN A 24 5.07 16.97 17.42
N MET A 25 3.79 16.60 17.34
CA MET A 25 3.05 15.98 18.44
C MET A 25 3.62 14.63 18.85
N SER A 26 4.14 13.85 17.90
CA SER A 26 4.86 12.61 18.17
C SER A 26 6.15 12.86 18.96
N TYR A 27 6.94 13.88 18.57
CA TYR A 27 8.12 14.26 19.34
C TYR A 27 7.78 14.73 20.75
N ARG A 28 6.71 15.53 20.91
CA ARG A 28 6.24 15.96 22.23
C ARG A 28 5.82 14.78 23.10
N ARG A 29 5.06 13.83 22.54
CA ARG A 29 4.67 12.60 23.24
C ARG A 29 5.91 11.84 23.74
N ASP A 30 6.90 11.66 22.86
CA ASP A 30 8.11 10.89 23.18
C ASP A 30 8.97 11.60 24.23
N TYR A 31 9.07 12.93 24.16
CA TYR A 31 9.68 13.75 25.19
C TYR A 31 8.98 13.56 26.54
N LEU A 32 7.65 13.69 26.60
CA LEU A 32 6.88 13.52 27.84
C LEU A 32 7.04 12.12 28.42
N LYS A 33 7.11 11.08 27.58
CA LYS A 33 7.37 9.71 28.04
C LYS A 33 8.75 9.58 28.66
N LYS A 34 9.78 10.15 28.02
CA LYS A 34 11.15 10.16 28.56
C LYS A 34 11.21 10.88 29.91
N GLN A 35 10.57 12.05 30.03
CA GLN A 35 10.53 12.80 31.29
C GLN A 35 9.78 12.04 32.38
N SER A 36 8.65 11.40 32.05
CA SER A 36 7.93 10.58 33.01
C SER A 36 8.80 9.45 33.58
N ILE A 37 9.54 8.74 32.72
CA ILE A 37 10.44 7.66 33.16
C ILE A 37 11.58 8.22 34.01
N LYS A 38 12.22 9.31 33.55
CA LYS A 38 13.38 9.91 34.22
C LYS A 38 13.02 10.46 35.60
N LEU A 39 11.89 11.16 35.70
CA LEU A 39 11.49 11.90 36.90
C LEU A 39 10.48 11.15 37.77
N ARG A 40 9.97 9.99 37.31
CA ARG A 40 8.94 9.18 37.96
C ARG A 40 7.75 10.02 38.46
N SER A 41 7.31 10.97 37.64
CA SER A 41 6.38 12.02 38.03
C SER A 41 4.98 11.79 37.45
N ALA A 42 3.98 11.78 38.33
CA ALA A 42 2.56 11.65 37.96
C ALA A 42 2.10 12.78 37.02
N TYR A 43 2.69 13.97 37.12
CA TYR A 43 2.41 15.09 36.22
C TYR A 43 2.77 14.75 34.77
N TYR A 44 4.01 14.30 34.54
CA TYR A 44 4.49 13.94 33.20
C TYR A 44 3.76 12.73 32.64
N ASP A 45 3.37 11.78 33.49
CA ASP A 45 2.53 10.64 33.09
C ASP A 45 1.14 11.07 32.62
N LYS A 46 0.49 11.97 33.36
CA LYS A 46 -0.81 12.54 32.97
C LYS A 46 -0.69 13.34 31.67
N ALA A 47 0.36 14.15 31.53
CA ALA A 47 0.64 14.91 30.32
C ALA A 47 0.90 14.00 29.11
N TYR A 48 1.69 12.93 29.29
CA TYR A 48 1.94 11.92 28.26
C TYR A 48 0.63 11.25 27.80
N LYS A 49 -0.21 10.79 28.74
CA LYS A 49 -1.51 10.16 28.41
C LYS A 49 -2.40 11.11 27.61
N ARG A 50 -2.51 12.37 28.02
CA ARG A 50 -3.25 13.41 27.29
C ARG A 50 -2.68 13.63 25.89
N CYS A 51 -1.36 13.79 25.77
CA CYS A 51 -0.69 14.00 24.48
C CYS A 51 -0.86 12.81 23.53
N LYS A 52 -0.77 11.57 24.06
CA LYS A 52 -1.00 10.34 23.31
C LYS A 52 -2.42 10.27 22.77
N ASN A 53 -3.43 10.57 23.60
CA ASN A 53 -4.82 10.55 23.17
C ASN A 53 -5.10 11.61 22.10
N LYS A 54 -4.61 12.84 22.29
CA LYS A 54 -4.70 13.90 21.28
C LYS A 54 -4.05 13.49 19.96
N LEU A 55 -2.83 12.94 20.01
CA LEU A 55 -2.12 12.47 18.82
C LEU A 55 -2.89 11.36 18.10
N ASN A 56 -3.46 10.40 18.83
CA ASN A 56 -4.25 9.33 18.24
C ASN A 56 -5.51 9.86 17.54
N ASN A 57 -6.20 10.83 18.15
CA ASN A 57 -7.36 11.47 17.55
C ASN A 57 -6.96 12.24 16.29
N LEU A 58 -5.88 13.04 16.35
CA LEU A 58 -5.38 13.78 15.20
C LEU A 58 -5.01 12.85 14.03
N ILE A 59 -4.31 11.73 14.30
CA ILE A 59 -3.99 10.73 13.27
C ILE A 59 -5.27 10.11 12.68
N LYS A 60 -6.30 9.87 13.51
CA LYS A 60 -7.58 9.32 13.05
C LYS A 60 -8.30 10.33 12.15
N GLU A 61 -8.41 11.57 12.58
CA GLU A 61 -9.11 12.66 11.88
C GLU A 61 -8.44 12.94 10.52
N THR A 62 -7.14 13.23 10.51
CA THR A 62 -6.37 13.49 9.29
C THR A 62 -6.41 12.33 8.30
N LYS A 63 -6.36 11.08 8.79
CA LYS A 63 -6.50 9.90 7.93
C LYS A 63 -7.91 9.81 7.35
N GLN A 64 -8.95 10.04 8.16
CA GLN A 64 -10.34 10.01 7.70
C GLN A 64 -10.61 11.09 6.66
N GLU A 65 -10.16 12.32 6.91
CA GLU A 65 -10.27 13.45 6.00
C GLU A 65 -9.58 13.14 4.67
N TYR A 66 -8.31 12.72 4.69
CA TYR A 66 -7.58 12.33 3.47
C TYR A 66 -8.34 11.30 2.62
N PHE A 67 -8.86 10.23 3.22
CA PHE A 67 -9.59 9.22 2.45
C PHE A 67 -10.98 9.68 2.01
N ARG A 68 -11.65 10.52 2.80
CA ARG A 68 -12.94 11.15 2.42
C ARG A 68 -12.76 12.04 1.20
N ASP A 69 -11.74 12.89 1.21
CA ASP A 69 -11.43 13.81 0.11
C ASP A 69 -11.01 13.03 -1.13
N LYS A 70 -10.21 11.98 -0.95
CA LYS A 70 -9.78 11.16 -2.08
C LYS A 70 -10.92 10.37 -2.74
N LEU A 71 -11.91 9.94 -1.96
CA LEU A 71 -13.09 9.25 -2.47
C LEU A 71 -14.10 10.22 -3.10
N SER A 72 -14.30 11.40 -2.52
CA SER A 72 -15.21 12.42 -3.07
C SER A 72 -14.70 13.01 -4.39
N ASN A 73 -13.37 13.13 -4.54
CA ASN A 73 -12.74 13.63 -5.77
C ASN A 73 -12.45 12.55 -6.82
N ALA A 74 -12.87 11.29 -6.60
CA ALA A 74 -12.63 10.21 -7.55
C ALA A 74 -13.47 10.41 -8.82
N LYS A 75 -12.84 10.35 -10.00
CA LYS A 75 -13.51 10.59 -11.30
C LYS A 75 -14.28 9.38 -11.81
N ASN A 76 -13.92 8.18 -11.35
CA ASN A 76 -14.51 6.93 -11.82
C ASN A 76 -14.40 5.83 -10.75
N SER A 77 -15.16 4.75 -10.96
CA SER A 77 -15.18 3.58 -10.06
C SER A 77 -13.80 2.94 -9.87
N LYS A 78 -12.94 2.98 -10.90
CA LYS A 78 -11.57 2.42 -10.82
C LYS A 78 -10.71 3.16 -9.81
N GLU A 79 -10.79 4.49 -9.77
CA GLU A 79 -10.07 5.32 -8.79
C GLU A 79 -10.59 5.12 -7.36
N SER A 80 -11.91 5.03 -7.19
CA SER A 80 -12.53 4.71 -5.90
C SER A 80 -12.06 3.35 -5.38
N TRP A 81 -12.11 2.32 -6.21
CA TRP A 81 -11.63 0.98 -5.86
C TRP A 81 -10.13 0.94 -5.56
N ARG A 82 -9.32 1.71 -6.29
CA ARG A 82 -7.89 1.85 -5.99
C ARG A 82 -7.69 2.43 -4.59
N THR A 83 -8.44 3.48 -4.24
CA THR A 83 -8.39 4.12 -2.91
C THR A 83 -8.85 3.17 -1.80
N ILE A 84 -9.94 2.43 -2.01
CA ILE A 84 -10.45 1.42 -1.08
C ILE A 84 -9.43 0.30 -0.87
N ASN A 85 -8.79 -0.17 -1.94
CA ASN A 85 -7.76 -1.22 -1.83
C ASN A 85 -6.55 -0.75 -1.02
N VAL A 86 -6.12 0.51 -1.19
CA VAL A 86 -5.08 1.12 -0.34
C VAL A 86 -5.54 1.19 1.11
N LEU A 87 -6.78 1.60 1.38
CA LEU A 87 -7.34 1.68 2.73
C LEU A 87 -7.38 0.32 3.42
N LEU A 88 -7.79 -0.73 2.69
CA LEU A 88 -7.84 -2.13 3.15
C LEU A 88 -6.48 -2.81 3.19
N ASN A 89 -5.40 -2.10 2.84
CA ASN A 89 -4.04 -2.64 2.72
C ASN A 89 -3.99 -3.89 1.81
N LYS A 90 -4.84 -3.91 0.78
CA LYS A 90 -4.85 -4.96 -0.23
C LYS A 90 -3.71 -4.71 -1.20
N LYS A 91 -2.79 -5.67 -1.30
CA LYS A 91 -1.77 -5.64 -2.34
C LYS A 91 -2.44 -5.85 -3.70
N PRO A 92 -2.02 -5.14 -4.75
CA PRO A 92 -2.44 -5.49 -6.10
C PRO A 92 -2.05 -6.94 -6.35
N LYS A 93 -3.00 -7.75 -6.82
CA LYS A 93 -2.68 -9.08 -7.32
C LYS A 93 -1.99 -8.88 -8.66
N THR A 94 -0.71 -9.16 -8.73
CA THR A 94 0.02 -9.30 -9.99
C THR A 94 0.00 -10.79 -10.31
N SER A 95 -0.87 -11.18 -11.22
CA SER A 95 -0.85 -12.51 -11.83
C SER A 95 -0.08 -12.38 -13.15
N GLU A 96 1.16 -12.85 -13.13
CA GLU A 96 1.96 -13.05 -14.33
C GLU A 96 1.80 -14.50 -14.78
N VAL A 97 1.55 -14.71 -16.07
CA VAL A 97 1.55 -16.06 -16.66
C VAL A 97 3.00 -16.47 -16.81
N LYS A 98 3.44 -17.43 -15.98
CA LYS A 98 4.84 -17.88 -15.96
C LYS A 98 5.14 -18.93 -17.02
N GLU A 99 4.11 -19.66 -17.42
CA GLU A 99 4.21 -20.75 -18.38
C GLU A 99 2.89 -20.96 -19.09
N LEU A 100 2.97 -21.43 -20.33
CA LEU A 100 1.84 -21.76 -21.18
C LEU A 100 2.14 -23.11 -21.86
N ASP A 101 1.24 -24.08 -21.69
CA ASP A 101 1.31 -25.35 -22.42
C ASP A 101 0.55 -25.22 -23.74
N ILE A 102 1.25 -25.44 -24.84
CA ILE A 102 0.66 -25.54 -26.18
C ILE A 102 0.98 -26.92 -26.72
N ASN A 103 -0.03 -27.78 -26.81
CA ASN A 103 0.07 -29.13 -27.39
C ASN A 103 1.19 -30.00 -26.76
N GLY A 104 1.41 -29.88 -25.45
CA GLY A 104 2.44 -30.63 -24.71
C GLY A 104 3.81 -29.94 -24.69
N GLN A 105 3.95 -28.76 -25.30
CA GLN A 105 5.15 -27.94 -25.23
C GLN A 105 4.96 -26.80 -24.22
N LEU A 106 5.75 -26.84 -23.15
CA LEU A 106 5.77 -25.80 -22.14
C LEU A 106 6.60 -24.60 -22.62
N ILE A 107 5.96 -23.44 -22.77
CA ILE A 107 6.58 -22.17 -23.12
C ILE A 107 6.67 -21.31 -21.86
N THR A 108 7.87 -20.83 -21.53
CA THR A 108 8.15 -19.97 -20.36
C THR A 108 8.64 -18.58 -20.73
N ASP A 109 8.88 -18.34 -22.03
CA ASP A 109 9.33 -17.07 -22.57
C ASP A 109 8.14 -16.11 -22.73
N ASN A 110 8.22 -14.93 -22.11
CA ASN A 110 7.12 -13.98 -22.05
C ASN A 110 6.69 -13.46 -23.44
N ASP A 111 7.62 -13.26 -24.37
CA ASP A 111 7.31 -12.77 -25.72
C ASP A 111 6.61 -13.88 -26.51
N LYS A 112 7.09 -15.12 -26.41
CA LYS A 112 6.44 -16.28 -27.04
C LYS A 112 5.06 -16.57 -26.48
N ILE A 113 4.86 -16.39 -25.17
CA ILE A 113 3.54 -16.51 -24.53
C ILE A 113 2.59 -15.45 -25.10
N ALA A 114 3.05 -14.21 -25.26
CA ALA A 114 2.25 -13.13 -25.82
C ALA A 114 1.88 -13.41 -27.29
N ASP A 115 2.84 -13.86 -28.10
CA ASP A 115 2.62 -14.22 -29.50
C ASP A 115 1.61 -15.38 -29.63
N ALA A 116 1.73 -16.41 -28.79
CA ALA A 116 0.78 -17.52 -28.77
C ALA A 116 -0.64 -17.07 -28.43
N PHE A 117 -0.81 -16.18 -27.43
CA PHE A 117 -2.11 -15.60 -27.14
C PHE A 117 -2.66 -14.80 -28.31
N ASN A 118 -1.84 -13.94 -28.92
CA ASN A 118 -2.23 -13.14 -30.08
C ASN A 118 -2.68 -14.03 -31.24
N GLN A 119 -1.91 -15.07 -31.55
CA GLN A 119 -2.25 -16.02 -32.61
C GLN A 119 -3.57 -16.73 -32.31
N TYR A 120 -3.76 -17.24 -31.10
CA TYR A 120 -5.00 -17.94 -30.72
C TYR A 120 -6.23 -17.03 -30.83
N PHE A 121 -6.20 -15.86 -30.17
CA PHE A 121 -7.36 -14.97 -30.12
C PHE A 121 -7.66 -14.26 -31.45
N SER A 122 -6.66 -14.09 -32.32
CA SER A 122 -6.88 -13.54 -33.67
C SER A 122 -7.49 -14.56 -34.64
N THR A 123 -7.18 -15.85 -34.48
CA THR A 123 -7.58 -16.90 -35.42
C THR A 123 -8.84 -17.67 -35.02
N ILE A 124 -9.13 -17.78 -33.72
CA ILE A 124 -10.24 -18.61 -33.21
C ILE A 124 -11.60 -18.23 -33.82
N GLY A 125 -11.83 -16.95 -34.12
CA GLY A 125 -13.05 -16.48 -34.77
C GLY A 125 -13.24 -17.08 -36.17
N SER A 126 -12.21 -17.01 -37.01
CA SER A 126 -12.22 -17.61 -38.36
C SER A 126 -12.33 -19.13 -38.28
N THR A 127 -11.52 -19.77 -37.43
CA THR A 127 -11.53 -21.24 -37.29
C THR A 127 -12.88 -21.79 -36.85
N LEU A 128 -13.62 -21.04 -36.02
CA LEU A 128 -14.96 -21.46 -35.59
C LEU A 128 -16.00 -21.23 -36.69
N SER A 129 -15.91 -20.13 -37.43
CA SER A 129 -16.78 -19.85 -38.59
C SER A 129 -16.68 -20.95 -39.66
N ASP A 130 -15.45 -21.38 -39.96
CA ASP A 130 -15.17 -22.42 -40.94
C ASP A 130 -15.65 -23.80 -40.52
N LYS A 131 -15.89 -24.04 -39.21
CA LYS A 131 -16.39 -25.31 -38.68
C LYS A 131 -17.92 -25.39 -38.58
N ILE A 132 -18.60 -24.24 -38.65
CA ILE A 132 -20.07 -24.15 -38.57
C ILE A 132 -20.70 -24.14 -39.96
N THR A 133 -19.91 -23.87 -41.00
CA THR A 133 -20.31 -23.91 -42.42
C THR A 133 -20.00 -25.29 -43.00
#